data_AF-A0A161YBI5-F1
#
_entry.id   AF-A0A161YBI5-F1
#
_cell.length_a   1.000
_cell.length_b   1.000
_cell.length_c   1.000
_cell.angle_alpha   90.00
_cell.angle_beta   90.00
_cell.angle_gamma   90.00
#
_symmetry.space_group_name_H-M   'P 1'
#
loop_
_entity.id
_entity.type
_entity.pdbx_description
1 polymer ?
#
loop_
_entity_poly.entity_id
_entity_poly.type
_entity_poly.pdbx_seq_one_letter_code
_entity_poly.pdbx_strand_id
1 'polypeptide(L)'
;MNEPQDQRTAEQATNAPTLLLSEDEHRVLALYDELHDLEVKVALIKAQQSYKPDSSIQNTEENVRQAQQDAAKARAGWLLRNDITDSVITANPILKAVHSSTHSTPIETDLLPHVRARDTASVALSETSSDIRAAVNELTDVEAESLRVGRRNVELAAEILRLTEEAEMRRAGETDDAAVQADMARLQAEVKASRQRWKVMKGTASAIIVGSGIDWTRDEALTDIVLDPEDE
;
A
#
# COMPACT_ATOMS: atom_id res chain seq x y z
N MET A 1 -19.61 -22.92 22.22
CA MET A 1 -19.13 -22.50 23.55
C MET A 1 -17.61 -22.66 23.51
N ASN A 2 -16.91 -21.77 22.79
CA ASN A 2 -15.46 -21.77 22.64
C ASN A 2 -14.99 -20.43 23.24
N GLU A 3 -14.54 -20.46 24.49
CA GLU A 3 -13.81 -19.32 25.05
C GLU A 3 -12.48 -19.15 24.30
N PRO A 4 -12.02 -17.91 24.07
CA PRO A 4 -10.84 -17.63 23.27
C PRO A 4 -9.58 -18.03 24.05
N GLN A 5 -8.83 -19.01 23.52
CA GLN A 5 -7.50 -19.34 24.02
C GLN A 5 -6.52 -18.16 23.90
N ASP A 6 -6.78 -17.21 22.98
CA ASP A 6 -5.97 -16.01 22.75
C ASP A 6 -5.84 -15.08 23.96
N GLN A 7 -6.87 -15.01 24.83
CA GLN A 7 -6.80 -14.16 26.02
C GLN A 7 -5.89 -14.75 27.10
N ARG A 8 -5.80 -16.09 27.20
CA ARG A 8 -4.96 -16.75 28.23
C ARG A 8 -3.47 -16.68 27.88
N THR A 9 -3.10 -16.74 26.61
CA THR A 9 -1.71 -16.59 26.15
C THR A 9 -1.23 -15.13 26.27
N ALA A 10 -2.10 -14.15 25.99
CA ALA A 10 -1.79 -12.73 26.17
C ALA A 10 -1.64 -12.31 27.64
N GLU A 11 -2.49 -12.84 28.54
CA GLU A 11 -2.39 -12.58 30.00
C GLU A 11 -1.21 -13.31 30.68
N GLN A 12 -0.69 -14.38 30.08
CA GLN A 12 0.53 -15.04 30.55
C GLN A 12 1.81 -14.29 30.12
N ALA A 13 1.80 -13.59 28.99
CA ALA A 13 2.93 -12.79 28.54
C ALA A 13 3.19 -11.55 29.41
N THR A 14 2.15 -11.01 30.06
CA THR A 14 2.27 -9.86 31.00
C THR A 14 2.72 -10.26 32.42
N ASN A 15 2.76 -11.56 32.74
CA ASN A 15 3.20 -12.09 34.03
C ASN A 15 4.57 -12.80 33.94
N ALA A 16 5.48 -12.31 33.08
CA ALA A 16 6.87 -12.69 33.23
C ALA A 16 7.32 -12.19 34.62
N PRO A 17 7.87 -13.06 35.50
CA PRO A 17 8.49 -12.57 36.72
C PRO A 17 9.52 -11.51 36.30
N THR A 18 9.47 -10.35 36.93
CA THR A 18 10.53 -9.36 36.73
C THR A 18 11.81 -10.00 37.25
N LEU A 19 12.89 -10.00 36.46
CA LEU A 19 14.20 -10.36 37.00
C LEU A 19 14.47 -9.38 38.14
N LEU A 20 14.39 -9.86 39.37
CA LEU A 20 14.66 -9.05 40.57
C LEU A 20 16.18 -8.91 40.70
N LEU A 21 16.78 -8.18 39.77
CA LEU A 21 18.19 -7.84 39.83
C LEU A 21 18.39 -6.87 40.97
N SER A 22 19.40 -7.13 41.80
CA SER A 22 19.86 -6.17 42.79
C SER A 22 20.39 -4.91 42.08
N GLU A 23 20.33 -3.76 42.75
CA GLU A 23 20.96 -2.52 42.29
C GLU A 23 22.46 -2.72 41.97
N ASP A 24 23.13 -3.58 42.74
CA ASP A 24 24.52 -3.95 42.50
C ASP A 24 24.70 -4.75 41.20
N GLU A 25 23.77 -5.64 40.88
CA GLU A 25 23.82 -6.44 39.65
C GLU A 25 23.57 -5.57 38.41
N HIS A 26 22.63 -4.63 38.50
CA HIS A 26 22.44 -3.59 37.49
C HIS A 26 23.69 -2.74 37.30
N ARG A 27 24.35 -2.36 38.40
CA ARG A 27 25.59 -1.60 38.34
C ARG A 27 26.71 -2.40 37.68
N VAL A 28 26.84 -3.69 37.98
CA VAL A 28 27.83 -4.58 37.38
C VAL A 28 27.60 -4.71 35.87
N LEU A 29 26.36 -4.87 35.42
CA LEU A 29 26.04 -4.93 33.98
C LEU A 29 26.39 -3.62 33.26
N ALA A 30 26.04 -2.47 33.84
CA ALA A 30 26.40 -1.18 33.26
C ALA A 30 27.93 -0.97 33.19
N LEU A 31 28.67 -1.44 34.22
CA LEU A 31 30.13 -1.41 34.22
C LEU A 31 30.74 -2.37 33.20
N TYR A 32 30.11 -3.51 32.92
CA TYR A 32 30.55 -4.43 31.88
C TYR A 32 30.47 -3.78 30.49
N ASP A 33 29.37 -3.10 30.19
CA ASP A 33 29.20 -2.38 28.92
C ASP A 33 30.23 -1.24 28.78
N GLU A 34 30.44 -0.47 29.86
CA GLU A 34 31.45 0.60 29.89
C GLU A 34 32.88 0.04 29.73
N LEU A 35 33.18 -1.09 30.38
CA LEU A 35 34.48 -1.75 30.27
C LEU A 35 34.74 -2.21 28.82
N HIS A 36 33.74 -2.80 28.17
CA HIS A 36 33.87 -3.27 26.79
C HIS A 36 34.17 -2.10 25.82
N ASP A 37 33.49 -0.97 25.98
CA ASP A 37 33.75 0.24 25.20
C ASP A 37 35.15 0.81 25.46
N LEU A 38 35.58 0.86 26.73
CA LEU A 38 36.93 1.29 27.09
C LEU A 38 38.01 0.37 26.53
N GLU A 39 37.81 -0.94 26.52
CA GLU A 39 38.76 -1.90 25.94
C GLU A 39 38.99 -1.64 24.45
N VAL A 40 37.92 -1.38 23.69
CA VAL A 40 38.02 -1.03 22.26
C VAL A 40 38.76 0.30 22.09
N LYS A 41 38.46 1.32 22.89
CA LYS A 41 39.13 2.62 22.85
C LYS A 41 40.63 2.50 23.17
N VAL A 42 40.98 1.73 24.19
CA VAL A 42 42.37 1.48 24.56
C VAL A 42 43.10 0.70 23.47
N ALA A 43 42.45 -0.31 22.87
CA ALA A 43 43.02 -1.06 21.75
C ALA A 43 43.30 -0.14 20.55
N LEU A 44 42.39 0.79 20.24
CA LEU A 44 42.57 1.78 19.18
C LEU A 44 43.76 2.72 19.46
N ILE A 45 43.85 3.26 20.68
CA ILE A 45 44.96 4.14 21.08
C ILE A 45 46.30 3.38 21.01
N LYS A 46 46.34 2.13 21.50
CA LYS A 46 47.53 1.29 21.42
C LYS A 46 47.92 1.00 19.98
N ALA A 47 46.95 0.74 19.11
CA ALA A 47 47.21 0.53 17.68
C ALA A 47 47.80 1.79 17.02
N GLN A 48 47.26 2.97 17.34
CA GLN A 48 47.79 4.26 16.85
C GLN A 48 49.21 4.53 17.37
N GLN A 49 49.48 4.25 18.64
CA GLN A 49 50.81 4.44 19.23
C GLN A 49 51.85 3.43 18.71
N SER A 50 51.40 2.22 18.39
CA SER A 50 52.26 1.15 17.85
C SER A 50 52.45 1.28 16.34
N TYR A 51 51.66 2.12 15.66
CA TYR A 51 51.80 2.38 14.24
C TYR A 51 53.11 3.14 13.98
N LYS A 52 54.10 2.40 13.46
CA LYS A 52 55.32 2.98 12.91
C LYS A 52 55.18 3.02 11.40
N PRO A 53 55.18 4.19 10.76
CA PRO A 53 55.14 4.27 9.30
C PRO A 53 56.44 3.66 8.78
N ASP A 54 56.33 2.50 8.12
CA ASP A 54 57.47 1.82 7.53
C ASP A 54 57.79 2.49 6.20
N SER A 55 58.83 3.33 6.17
CA SER A 55 59.26 4.05 4.96
C SER A 55 59.83 3.13 3.86
N SER A 56 59.99 1.83 4.16
CA SER A 56 60.48 0.82 3.23
C SER A 56 59.38 0.21 2.35
N ILE A 57 58.11 0.31 2.75
CA ILE A 57 56.97 -0.22 2.00
C ILE A 57 56.57 0.84 0.97
N GLN A 58 56.89 0.61 -0.30
CA GLN A 58 56.38 1.45 -1.38
C GLN A 58 54.86 1.33 -1.43
N ASN A 59 54.16 2.46 -1.55
CA ASN A 59 52.71 2.54 -1.74
C ASN A 59 52.31 2.08 -3.15
N THR A 60 52.68 0.86 -3.53
CA THR A 60 52.24 0.20 -4.75
C THR A 60 50.80 -0.27 -4.56
N GLU A 61 50.00 -0.23 -5.63
CA GLU A 61 48.60 -0.66 -5.63
C GLU A 61 48.41 -2.07 -5.02
N GLU A 62 49.34 -2.98 -5.28
CA GLU A 62 49.31 -4.34 -4.73
C GLU A 62 49.52 -4.39 -3.21
N ASN A 63 50.39 -3.54 -2.65
CA ASN A 63 50.59 -3.47 -1.19
C ASN A 63 49.38 -2.86 -0.49
N VAL A 64 48.71 -1.90 -1.12
CA VAL A 64 47.44 -1.34 -0.62
C VAL A 64 46.33 -2.39 -0.65
N ARG A 65 46.23 -3.17 -1.73
CA ARG A 65 45.26 -4.26 -1.86
C ARG A 65 45.49 -5.35 -0.81
N GLN A 66 46.74 -5.75 -0.60
CA GLN A 66 47.16 -6.70 0.44
C GLN A 66 46.79 -6.18 1.84
N ALA A 67 47.12 -4.92 2.16
CA ALA A 67 46.81 -4.31 3.44
C ALA A 67 45.29 -4.20 3.69
N GLN A 68 44.49 -3.89 2.66
CA GLN A 68 43.02 -3.90 2.74
C GLN A 68 42.47 -5.29 3.02
N GLN A 69 43.02 -6.32 2.37
CA GLN A 69 42.63 -7.71 2.61
C GLN A 69 43.00 -8.17 4.03
N ASP A 70 44.20 -7.83 4.51
CA ASP A 70 44.64 -8.14 5.86
C ASP A 70 43.80 -7.41 6.91
N ALA A 71 43.45 -6.14 6.69
CA ALA A 71 42.54 -5.38 7.55
C ALA A 71 41.12 -5.99 7.56
N ALA A 72 40.60 -6.37 6.39
CA ALA A 72 39.30 -7.04 6.29
C ALA A 72 39.30 -8.39 7.02
N LYS A 73 40.37 -9.19 6.88
CA LYS A 73 40.54 -10.46 7.57
C LYS A 73 40.66 -10.28 9.08
N ALA A 74 41.42 -9.30 9.54
CA ALA A 74 41.54 -8.97 10.96
C ALA A 74 40.19 -8.52 11.56
N ARG A 75 39.44 -7.68 10.82
CA ARG A 75 38.09 -7.25 11.22
C ARG A 75 37.13 -8.43 11.31
N ALA A 76 37.11 -9.29 10.30
CA ALA A 76 36.27 -10.48 10.30
C ALA A 76 36.62 -11.42 11.46
N GLY A 77 37.91 -11.63 11.72
CA GLY A 77 38.38 -12.45 12.85
C GLY A 77 38.01 -11.87 14.22
N TRP A 78 38.07 -10.54 14.37
CA TRP A 78 37.65 -9.88 15.60
C TRP A 78 36.13 -10.00 15.82
N LEU A 79 35.33 -9.73 14.78
CA LEU A 79 33.87 -9.87 14.84
C LEU A 79 33.46 -11.30 15.19
N LEU A 80 34.05 -12.29 14.52
CA LEU A 80 33.77 -13.69 14.78
C LEU A 80 34.13 -14.10 16.20
N ARG A 81 35.28 -13.66 16.74
CA ARG A 81 35.66 -13.95 18.13
C ARG A 81 34.65 -13.35 19.10
N ASN A 82 34.25 -12.10 18.86
CA ASN A 82 33.28 -11.43 19.72
C ASN A 82 31.93 -12.14 19.70
N ASP A 83 31.45 -12.48 18.50
CA ASP A 83 30.19 -13.21 18.28
C ASP A 83 30.21 -14.60 18.94
N ILE A 84 31.32 -15.35 18.81
CA ILE A 84 31.49 -16.64 19.52
C ILE A 84 31.45 -16.44 21.03
N THR A 85 32.12 -15.41 21.54
CA THR A 85 32.19 -15.16 22.99
C THR A 85 30.80 -14.80 23.53
N ASP A 86 30.08 -13.93 22.84
CA ASP A 86 28.72 -13.53 23.19
C ASP A 86 27.74 -14.71 23.10
N SER A 87 27.85 -15.51 22.05
CA SER A 87 27.06 -16.74 21.88
C SER A 87 27.30 -17.74 23.02
N VAL A 88 28.56 -17.94 23.44
CA VAL A 88 28.88 -18.83 24.57
C VAL A 88 28.36 -18.27 25.90
N ILE A 89 28.52 -16.97 26.15
CA ILE A 89 28.07 -16.30 27.38
C ILE A 89 26.54 -16.34 27.50
N THR A 90 25.82 -16.20 26.39
CA THR A 90 24.34 -16.21 26.37
C THR A 90 23.75 -17.62 26.33
N ALA A 91 24.28 -18.51 25.49
CA ALA A 91 23.69 -19.83 25.25
C ALA A 91 23.95 -20.83 26.39
N ASN A 92 25.12 -20.80 27.03
CA ASN A 92 25.47 -21.77 28.06
C ASN A 92 24.56 -21.68 29.31
N PRO A 93 24.26 -20.48 29.86
CA PRO A 93 23.28 -20.33 30.93
C PRO A 93 21.88 -20.80 30.52
N ILE A 94 21.43 -20.52 29.29
CA ILE A 94 20.11 -20.96 28.80
C ILE A 94 20.04 -22.49 28.73
N LEU A 95 21.05 -23.14 28.16
CA LEU A 95 21.10 -24.60 28.06
C LEU A 95 21.08 -25.25 29.45
N LYS A 96 21.85 -24.70 30.39
CA LYS A 96 21.86 -25.19 31.77
C LYS A 96 20.56 -24.94 32.52
N ALA A 97 19.88 -23.82 32.26
CA ALA A 97 18.58 -23.49 32.81
C ALA A 97 17.52 -24.51 32.36
N VAL A 98 17.50 -24.82 31.06
CA VAL A 98 16.54 -25.73 30.46
C VAL A 98 16.80 -27.19 30.85
N HIS A 99 18.07 -27.61 30.85
CA HIS A 99 18.43 -29.01 31.04
C HIS A 99 18.70 -29.40 32.50
N SER A 100 18.72 -28.44 33.45
CA SER A 100 18.98 -28.69 34.87
C SER A 100 20.16 -29.66 35.08
N SER A 101 21.27 -29.40 34.39
CA SER A 101 22.46 -30.24 34.44
C SER A 101 22.99 -30.34 35.86
N THR A 102 23.71 -31.41 36.20
CA THR A 102 24.32 -31.61 37.52
C THR A 102 25.30 -30.48 37.93
N HIS A 103 25.76 -29.67 36.97
CA HIS A 103 26.62 -28.51 37.17
C HIS A 103 25.88 -27.16 37.02
N SER A 104 24.55 -27.16 37.00
CA SER A 104 23.77 -25.93 36.96
C SER A 104 23.81 -25.23 38.32
N THR A 105 24.19 -23.96 38.31
CA THR A 105 24.13 -23.10 39.49
C THR A 105 22.66 -22.75 39.82
N PRO A 106 22.35 -22.37 41.08
CA PRO A 106 21.00 -21.95 41.44
C PRO A 106 20.50 -20.77 40.60
N ILE A 107 21.37 -19.82 40.27
CA ILE A 107 21.07 -18.65 39.44
C ILE A 107 20.71 -19.09 38.02
N GLU A 108 21.45 -20.03 37.43
CA GLU A 108 21.13 -20.58 36.10
C GLU A 108 19.76 -21.30 36.10
N THR A 109 19.37 -21.93 37.21
CA THR A 109 18.07 -22.62 37.32
C THR A 109 16.91 -21.62 37.41
N ASP A 110 17.13 -20.48 38.06
CA ASP A 110 16.15 -19.40 38.23
C ASP A 110 15.84 -18.66 36.90
N LEU A 111 16.69 -18.81 35.88
CA LEU A 111 16.46 -18.26 34.55
C LEU A 111 15.33 -18.96 33.77
N LEU A 112 14.98 -20.20 34.14
CA LEU A 112 14.01 -21.02 33.41
C LEU A 112 12.63 -20.35 33.17
N PRO A 113 11.96 -19.75 34.17
CA PRO A 113 10.70 -19.03 33.93
C PRO A 113 10.83 -17.89 32.92
N HIS A 114 11.94 -17.15 32.93
CA HIS A 114 12.17 -16.05 31.99
C HIS A 114 12.46 -16.56 30.58
N VAL A 115 13.20 -17.66 30.44
CA VAL A 115 13.42 -18.32 29.15
C VAL A 115 12.09 -18.78 28.54
N ARG A 116 11.21 -19.39 29.35
CA ARG A 116 9.87 -19.81 28.89
C ARG A 116 8.99 -18.62 28.49
N ALA A 117 9.04 -17.52 29.25
CA ALA A 117 8.31 -16.30 28.91
C ALA A 117 8.81 -15.70 27.58
N ARG A 118 10.13 -15.63 27.40
CA ARG A 118 10.75 -15.21 26.13
C ARG A 118 10.33 -16.10 24.97
N ASP A 119 10.36 -17.41 25.13
CA ASP A 119 10.03 -18.34 24.05
C ASP A 119 8.54 -18.22 23.68
N THR A 120 7.67 -18.06 24.66
CA THR A 120 6.23 -17.80 24.44
C THR A 120 6.01 -16.48 23.68
N ALA A 121 6.68 -15.40 24.10
CA ALA A 121 6.62 -14.12 23.40
C ALA A 121 7.19 -14.20 21.98
N SER A 122 8.22 -15.02 21.76
CA SER A 122 8.85 -15.24 20.45
C SER A 122 7.93 -16.01 19.50
N VAL A 123 7.18 -16.99 20.01
CA VAL A 123 6.12 -17.69 19.24
C VAL A 123 5.02 -16.70 18.86
N ALA A 124 4.48 -15.95 19.81
CA ALA A 124 3.44 -14.94 19.54
C ALA A 124 3.93 -13.85 18.55
N LEU A 125 5.18 -13.43 18.65
CA LEU A 125 5.79 -12.50 17.70
C LEU A 125 5.92 -13.11 16.30
N SER A 126 6.23 -14.40 16.21
CA SER A 126 6.33 -15.09 14.92
C SER A 126 4.97 -15.25 14.25
N GLU A 127 3.93 -15.55 15.03
CA GLU A 127 2.54 -15.64 14.56
C GLU A 127 2.06 -14.27 14.05
N THR A 128 2.18 -13.22 14.88
CA THR A 128 1.80 -11.85 14.48
C THR A 128 2.59 -11.35 13.27
N SER A 129 3.88 -11.67 13.17
CA SER A 129 4.70 -11.34 11.99
C SER A 129 4.23 -12.09 10.73
N SER A 130 3.82 -13.35 10.87
CA SER A 130 3.22 -14.13 9.78
C SER A 130 1.90 -13.52 9.32
N ASP A 131 1.03 -13.13 10.25
CA ASP A 131 -0.27 -12.52 9.95
C ASP A 131 -0.10 -11.17 9.25
N ILE A 132 0.83 -10.33 9.72
CA ILE A 132 1.17 -9.06 9.08
C ILE A 132 1.65 -9.29 7.64
N ARG A 133 2.53 -10.29 7.42
CA ARG A 133 2.99 -10.62 6.06
C ARG A 133 1.85 -11.10 5.18
N ALA A 134 0.94 -11.92 5.70
CA ALA A 134 -0.22 -12.38 4.95
C ALA A 134 -1.13 -11.20 4.55
N ALA A 135 -1.41 -10.28 5.48
CA ALA A 135 -2.22 -9.09 5.20
C ALA A 135 -1.55 -8.15 4.18
N VAL A 136 -0.23 -7.97 4.25
CA VAL A 136 0.51 -7.18 3.26
C VAL A 136 0.47 -7.81 1.87
N ASN A 137 0.58 -9.14 1.78
CA ASN A 137 0.46 -9.84 0.50
C ASN A 137 -0.96 -9.70 -0.07
N GLU A 138 -2.00 -9.88 0.74
CA GLU A 138 -3.39 -9.69 0.32
C GLU A 138 -3.64 -8.26 -0.16
N LEU A 139 -3.14 -7.26 0.56
CA LEU A 139 -3.23 -5.86 0.15
C LEU A 139 -2.53 -5.64 -1.21
N THR A 140 -1.34 -6.22 -1.39
CA THR A 140 -0.59 -6.11 -2.65
C THR A 140 -1.36 -6.72 -3.82
N ASP A 141 -2.02 -7.86 -3.61
CA ASP A 141 -2.83 -8.52 -4.64
C ASP A 141 -4.08 -7.68 -4.99
N VAL A 142 -4.75 -7.10 -3.98
CA VAL A 142 -5.90 -6.21 -4.18
C VAL A 142 -5.49 -4.93 -4.90
N GLU A 143 -4.34 -4.34 -4.56
CA GLU A 143 -3.81 -3.16 -5.24
C GLU A 143 -3.47 -3.45 -6.70
N ALA A 144 -2.85 -4.60 -6.99
CA ALA A 144 -2.54 -5.03 -8.34
C ALA A 144 -3.82 -5.22 -9.18
N GLU A 145 -4.84 -5.85 -8.60
CA GLU A 145 -6.14 -6.05 -9.25
C GLU A 145 -6.86 -4.71 -9.47
N SER A 146 -6.84 -3.81 -8.49
CA SER A 146 -7.42 -2.46 -8.61
C SER A 146 -6.76 -1.68 -9.75
N LEU A 147 -5.44 -1.73 -9.87
CA LEU A 147 -4.72 -1.10 -10.99
C LEU A 147 -5.12 -1.71 -12.34
N ARG A 148 -5.30 -3.04 -12.40
CA ARG A 148 -5.73 -3.74 -13.62
C ARG A 148 -7.15 -3.33 -14.02
N VAL A 149 -8.09 -3.34 -13.09
CA VAL A 149 -9.48 -2.91 -13.32
C VAL A 149 -9.53 -1.42 -13.68
N GLY A 150 -8.74 -0.59 -13.00
CA GLY A 150 -8.63 0.84 -13.31
C GLY A 150 -8.20 1.09 -14.76
N ARG A 151 -7.18 0.37 -15.25
CA ARG A 151 -6.77 0.45 -16.67
C ARG A 151 -7.90 0.01 -17.60
N ARG A 152 -8.57 -1.10 -17.29
CA ARG A 152 -9.67 -1.61 -18.11
C ARG A 152 -10.85 -0.64 -18.17
N ASN A 153 -11.17 0.02 -17.05
CA ASN A 153 -12.23 1.02 -17.00
C ASN A 153 -11.88 2.25 -17.85
N VAL A 154 -10.61 2.68 -17.86
CA VAL A 154 -10.15 3.76 -18.73
C VAL A 154 -10.27 3.37 -20.21
N GLU A 155 -9.87 2.16 -20.59
CA GLU A 155 -10.02 1.65 -21.96
C GLU A 155 -11.49 1.59 -22.39
N LEU A 156 -12.37 1.07 -21.53
CA LEU A 156 -13.80 0.97 -21.83
C LEU A 156 -14.46 2.35 -21.90
N ALA A 157 -14.08 3.29 -21.04
CA ALA A 157 -14.57 4.66 -21.10
C ALA A 157 -14.15 5.36 -22.40
N ALA A 158 -12.91 5.15 -22.85
CA ALA A 158 -12.45 5.65 -24.14
C ALA A 158 -13.23 5.04 -25.31
N GLU A 159 -13.52 3.75 -25.26
CA GLU A 159 -14.32 3.08 -26.30
C GLU A 159 -15.77 3.57 -26.30
N ILE A 160 -16.39 3.77 -25.13
CA ILE A 160 -17.72 4.35 -25.04
C ILE A 160 -17.72 5.75 -25.65
N LEU A 161 -16.76 6.61 -25.31
CA LEU A 161 -16.67 7.96 -25.89
C LEU A 161 -16.60 7.90 -27.42
N ARG A 162 -15.73 7.05 -27.96
CA ARG A 162 -15.59 6.82 -29.40
C ARG A 162 -16.90 6.35 -30.05
N LEU A 163 -17.56 5.36 -29.46
CA LEU A 163 -18.85 4.85 -29.96
C LEU A 163 -19.97 5.90 -29.86
N THR A 164 -19.93 6.74 -28.84
CA THR A 164 -20.91 7.82 -28.65
C THR A 164 -20.70 8.91 -29.70
N GLU A 165 -19.45 9.28 -29.99
CA GLU A 165 -19.10 10.18 -31.10
C GLU A 165 -19.58 9.62 -32.44
N GLU A 166 -19.31 8.34 -32.72
CA GLU A 166 -19.81 7.71 -33.94
C GLU A 166 -21.35 7.67 -34.02
N ALA A 167 -22.02 7.44 -32.89
CA ALA A 167 -23.48 7.41 -32.83
C ALA A 167 -24.07 8.81 -33.08
N GLU A 168 -23.46 9.85 -32.52
CA GLU A 168 -23.84 11.24 -32.77
C GLU A 168 -23.58 11.65 -34.23
N MET A 169 -22.45 11.28 -34.83
CA MET A 169 -22.18 11.51 -36.26
C MET A 169 -23.23 10.83 -37.16
N ARG A 170 -23.60 9.57 -36.85
CA ARG A 170 -24.67 8.85 -37.57
C ARG A 170 -26.03 9.53 -37.40
N ARG A 171 -26.36 9.99 -36.18
CA ARG A 171 -27.62 10.68 -35.87
C ARG A 171 -27.70 12.06 -36.54
N ALA A 172 -26.58 12.77 -36.62
CA ALA A 172 -26.46 14.05 -37.32
C ALA A 172 -26.57 13.90 -38.86
N GLY A 173 -26.51 12.67 -39.39
CA GLY A 173 -26.56 12.43 -40.84
C GLY A 173 -25.31 12.95 -41.55
N GLU A 174 -24.20 13.04 -40.83
CA GLU A 174 -22.93 13.58 -41.33
C GLU A 174 -22.27 12.53 -42.24
N THR A 175 -22.65 12.55 -43.52
CA THR A 175 -22.00 11.77 -44.59
C THR A 175 -20.84 12.56 -45.18
N ASP A 176 -19.74 11.90 -45.53
CA ASP A 176 -18.56 12.52 -46.18
C ASP A 176 -18.86 13.19 -47.53
N ASP A 177 -20.03 12.94 -48.11
CA ASP A 177 -20.45 13.50 -49.38
C ASP A 177 -21.08 14.89 -49.20
N ALA A 178 -20.33 15.95 -49.53
CA ALA A 178 -20.72 17.35 -49.34
C ALA A 178 -22.03 17.72 -50.06
N ALA A 179 -22.35 17.03 -51.16
CA ALA A 179 -23.60 17.21 -51.89
C ALA A 179 -24.82 16.74 -51.08
N VAL A 180 -24.69 15.58 -50.41
CA VAL A 180 -25.77 15.02 -49.59
C VAL A 180 -26.01 15.88 -48.35
N GLN A 181 -24.95 16.42 -47.72
CA GLN A 181 -25.11 17.34 -46.59
C GLN A 181 -25.82 18.65 -46.98
N ALA A 182 -25.49 19.23 -48.13
CA ALA A 182 -26.14 20.43 -48.64
C ALA A 182 -27.63 20.20 -48.93
N ASP A 183 -27.97 19.05 -49.52
CA ASP A 183 -29.36 18.66 -49.77
C ASP A 183 -30.13 18.40 -48.47
N MET A 184 -29.51 17.74 -47.48
CA MET A 184 -30.11 17.49 -46.16
C MET A 184 -30.40 18.81 -45.43
N ALA A 185 -29.46 19.77 -45.45
CA ALA A 185 -29.63 21.09 -44.86
C ALA A 185 -30.73 21.90 -45.55
N ARG A 186 -30.81 21.84 -46.89
CA ARG A 186 -31.90 22.47 -47.66
C ARG A 186 -33.25 21.88 -47.27
N LEU A 187 -33.37 20.55 -47.23
CA LEU A 187 -34.61 19.87 -46.87
C LEU A 187 -35.04 20.20 -45.43
N GLN A 188 -34.11 20.24 -44.48
CA GLN A 188 -34.41 20.68 -43.11
C GLN A 188 -34.89 22.13 -43.04
N ALA A 189 -34.29 23.04 -43.83
CA ALA A 189 -34.73 24.42 -43.91
C ALA A 189 -36.13 24.54 -44.52
N GLU A 190 -36.44 23.76 -45.56
CA GLU A 190 -37.76 23.71 -46.19
C GLU A 190 -38.83 23.15 -45.23
N VAL A 191 -38.50 22.10 -44.47
CA VAL A 191 -39.40 21.53 -43.46
C VAL A 191 -39.64 22.52 -42.32
N LYS A 192 -38.61 23.23 -41.84
CA LYS A 192 -38.77 24.29 -40.82
C LYS A 192 -39.63 25.45 -41.33
N ALA A 193 -39.39 25.91 -42.56
CA ALA A 193 -40.20 26.94 -43.19
C ALA A 193 -41.64 26.48 -43.41
N SER A 194 -41.85 25.22 -43.78
CA SER A 194 -43.18 24.60 -43.90
C SER A 194 -43.89 24.53 -42.54
N ARG A 195 -43.23 24.04 -41.50
CA ARG A 195 -43.78 23.99 -40.13
C ARG A 195 -44.10 25.37 -39.59
N GLN A 196 -43.26 26.37 -39.83
CA GLN A 196 -43.52 27.74 -39.40
C GLN A 196 -44.71 28.35 -40.14
N ARG A 197 -44.83 28.12 -41.46
CA ARG A 197 -46.01 28.53 -42.24
C ARG A 197 -47.28 27.83 -41.75
N TRP A 198 -47.21 26.54 -41.45
CA TRP A 198 -48.32 25.78 -40.88
C TRP A 198 -48.75 26.33 -39.52
N LYS A 199 -47.80 26.60 -38.61
CA LYS A 199 -48.10 27.21 -37.29
C LYS A 199 -48.79 28.55 -37.42
N VAL A 200 -48.33 29.42 -38.34
CA VAL A 200 -48.97 30.72 -38.59
C VAL A 200 -50.37 30.55 -39.18
N MET A 201 -50.54 29.67 -40.16
CA MET A 201 -51.83 29.42 -40.80
C MET A 201 -52.84 28.82 -39.82
N LYS A 202 -52.41 27.85 -39.00
CA LYS A 202 -53.25 27.23 -37.97
C LYS A 202 -53.61 28.22 -36.85
N GLY A 203 -52.63 29.00 -36.37
CA GLY A 203 -52.88 30.03 -35.36
C GLY A 203 -53.86 31.11 -35.85
N THR A 204 -53.74 31.50 -37.13
CA THR A 204 -54.67 32.46 -37.76
C THR A 204 -56.07 31.86 -37.90
N ALA A 205 -56.19 30.61 -38.38
CA ALA A 205 -57.48 29.93 -38.51
C ALA A 205 -58.18 29.76 -37.15
N SER A 206 -57.43 29.36 -36.13
CA SER A 206 -57.94 29.21 -34.76
C SER A 206 -58.43 30.56 -34.19
N ALA A 207 -57.65 31.63 -34.39
CA ALA A 207 -58.03 32.97 -33.94
C ALA A 207 -59.29 33.50 -34.64
N ILE A 208 -59.46 33.22 -35.93
CA ILE A 208 -60.67 33.60 -36.68
C ILE A 208 -61.89 32.83 -36.17
N ILE A 209 -61.78 31.51 -35.97
CA ILE A 209 -62.88 30.67 -35.52
C ILE A 209 -63.32 31.10 -34.11
N VAL A 210 -62.39 31.22 -33.16
CA VAL A 210 -62.68 31.66 -31.78
C VAL A 210 -63.19 33.11 -31.75
N GLY A 211 -62.61 34.01 -32.55
CA GLY A 211 -63.01 35.42 -32.62
C GLY A 211 -64.35 35.68 -33.32
N SER A 212 -64.82 34.75 -34.16
CA SER A 212 -66.09 34.87 -34.90
C SER A 212 -67.34 34.65 -34.03
N GLY A 213 -67.17 34.12 -32.80
CA GLY A 213 -68.27 33.83 -31.88
C GLY A 213 -69.12 32.61 -32.28
N ILE A 214 -68.68 31.82 -33.26
CA ILE A 214 -69.28 30.52 -33.62
C ILE A 214 -69.00 29.53 -32.49
N ASP A 215 -69.99 28.72 -32.10
CA ASP A 215 -69.86 27.67 -31.08
C ASP A 215 -69.09 26.46 -31.63
N TRP A 216 -67.77 26.62 -31.73
CA TRP A 216 -66.84 25.64 -32.28
C TRP A 216 -66.70 24.38 -31.41
N THR A 217 -67.16 24.41 -30.15
CA THR A 217 -67.06 23.27 -29.21
C THR A 217 -68.01 22.12 -29.52
N ARG A 218 -69.03 22.37 -30.35
CA ARG A 218 -70.06 21.38 -30.74
C ARG A 218 -69.83 20.78 -32.12
N ASP A 219 -68.88 21.32 -32.88
CA ASP A 219 -68.49 20.84 -34.20
C ASP A 219 -67.10 20.21 -34.10
N GLU A 220 -67.04 18.90 -34.30
CA GLU A 220 -65.81 18.10 -34.24
C GLU A 220 -64.75 18.61 -35.23
N ALA A 221 -65.17 19.08 -36.41
CA ALA A 221 -64.26 19.61 -37.42
C ALA A 221 -63.66 20.97 -37.01
N LEU A 222 -64.41 21.81 -36.31
CA LEU A 222 -63.90 23.10 -35.81
C LEU A 222 -63.06 22.93 -34.54
N THR A 223 -63.40 21.94 -33.72
CA THR A 223 -62.65 21.57 -32.51
C THR A 223 -61.25 21.11 -32.87
N ASP A 224 -61.08 20.26 -33.88
CA ASP A 224 -59.78 19.75 -34.34
C ASP A 224 -58.88 20.86 -34.94
N ILE A 225 -59.48 21.85 -35.59
CA ILE A 225 -58.73 22.99 -36.15
C ILE A 225 -58.21 23.91 -35.04
N VAL A 226 -59.00 24.11 -33.98
CA VAL A 226 -58.68 25.02 -32.87
C VAL A 226 -57.77 24.38 -31.81
N LEU A 227 -57.92 23.09 -31.53
CA LEU A 227 -57.02 22.37 -30.64
C LEU A 227 -55.73 21.97 -31.37
N ASP A 228 -54.60 22.18 -30.71
CA ASP A 228 -53.35 21.58 -31.15
C ASP A 228 -53.33 20.09 -30.80
N PRO A 229 -53.02 19.18 -31.75
CA PRO A 229 -52.59 17.84 -31.36
C PRO A 229 -51.34 18.05 -30.51
N GLU A 230 -51.32 17.46 -29.31
CA GLU A 230 -50.22 17.61 -28.37
C GLU A 230 -48.88 17.31 -29.08
N ASP A 231 -47.91 18.22 -28.91
CA ASP A 231 -46.57 18.09 -29.48
C ASP A 231 -45.91 16.77 -28.99
N GLU A 232 -45.78 15.78 -29.88
CA GLU A 232 -44.70 14.77 -29.85
C GLU A 232 -43.50 15.20 -30.70
#